data_AF-A0A261G441-F1
#
_entry.id   AF-A0A261G441-F1
#
_cell.length_a   1.000
_cell.length_b   1.000
_cell.length_c   1.000
_cell.angle_alpha   90.00
_cell.angle_beta   90.00
_cell.angle_gamma   90.00
#
_symmetry.space_group_name_H-M   'P 1'
#
loop_
_entity.id
_entity.type
_entity.pdbx_description
1 polymer ?
#
loop_
_entity_poly.entity_id
_entity_poly.type
_entity_poly.pdbx_seq_one_letter_code
_entity_poly.pdbx_strand_id
1 'polypeptide(L)'
;MTSRSDIDPRPWSHRQSYPVRVLVTLLAGVGAAVIGTFAHRMGASMNIPYGLVLAYVILGASTWCARARSGISGLGLHLIASTATAWMIAAGSGNDALTPIGFNSDTMPYFSQKAGYLWLIGMIVVQLAFMFMPPKWFRIETPKPKTSTEQPVKSLADKPYEQ
;
A
#
# COMPACT_ATOMS: atom_id res chain seq x y z
N MET A 1 -3.66 -1.81 -38.28
CA MET A 1 -3.97 -3.07 -37.58
C MET A 1 -2.90 -3.26 -36.51
N THR A 2 -3.14 -2.76 -35.29
CA THR A 2 -2.16 -2.79 -34.19
C THR A 2 -2.15 -4.18 -33.55
N SER A 3 -1.01 -4.87 -33.62
CA SER A 3 -0.82 -6.18 -33.00
C SER A 3 -1.02 -6.07 -31.49
N ARG A 4 -1.88 -6.93 -30.91
CA ARG A 4 -2.14 -7.01 -29.46
C ARG A 4 -0.95 -7.54 -28.64
N SER A 5 0.26 -7.53 -29.19
CA SER A 5 1.51 -8.02 -28.59
C SER A 5 2.27 -6.97 -27.75
N ASP A 6 1.91 -5.68 -27.83
CA ASP A 6 2.70 -4.59 -27.25
C ASP A 6 2.18 -4.10 -25.88
N ILE A 7 1.19 -4.79 -25.31
CA ILE A 7 0.65 -4.43 -23.99
C ILE A 7 1.61 -4.96 -22.93
N ASP A 8 2.49 -4.09 -22.43
CA ASP A 8 3.29 -4.36 -21.23
C ASP A 8 2.34 -4.89 -20.12
N PRO A 9 2.50 -6.16 -19.71
CA PRO A 9 1.55 -6.84 -18.83
C PRO A 9 1.64 -6.37 -17.36
N ARG A 10 2.55 -5.45 -17.04
CA ARG A 10 2.64 -4.84 -15.71
C ARG A 10 1.44 -3.94 -15.42
N PRO A 11 0.97 -3.85 -14.16
CA PRO A 11 -0.08 -2.92 -13.77
C PRO A 11 0.26 -1.48 -14.18
N TRP A 12 -0.76 -0.67 -14.51
CA TRP A 12 -0.58 0.70 -15.04
C TRP A 12 0.38 1.55 -14.22
N SER A 13 0.30 1.49 -12.87
CA SER A 13 1.18 2.28 -12.01
C SER A 13 2.66 1.86 -12.08
N HIS A 14 2.94 0.64 -12.52
CA HIS A 14 4.30 0.12 -12.75
C HIS A 14 4.79 0.42 -14.16
N ARG A 15 3.95 0.98 -15.04
CA ARG A 15 4.35 1.41 -16.38
C ARG A 15 4.73 2.89 -16.42
N GLN A 16 4.41 3.64 -15.38
CA GLN A 16 4.69 5.07 -15.28
C GLN A 16 6.17 5.38 -15.01
N SER A 17 6.58 6.59 -15.38
CA SER A 17 7.90 7.15 -15.08
C SER A 17 8.13 7.27 -13.57
N TYR A 18 9.40 7.28 -13.16
CA TYR A 18 9.77 7.35 -11.74
C TYR A 18 9.11 8.51 -10.96
N PRO A 19 9.06 9.76 -11.48
CA PRO A 19 8.41 10.87 -10.78
C PRO A 19 6.91 10.65 -10.51
N VAL A 20 6.19 10.07 -11.48
CA VAL A 20 4.77 9.76 -11.32
C VAL A 20 4.57 8.68 -10.26
N ARG A 21 5.43 7.66 -10.23
CA ARG A 21 5.39 6.64 -9.17
C ARG A 21 5.64 7.23 -7.78
N VAL A 22 6.55 8.19 -7.68
CA VAL A 22 6.82 8.93 -6.43
C VAL A 22 5.57 9.70 -6.00
N LEU A 23 4.96 10.47 -6.90
CA LEU A 23 3.75 11.24 -6.59
C LEU A 23 2.61 10.34 -6.10
N VAL A 24 2.33 9.25 -6.81
CA VAL A 24 1.30 8.27 -6.40
C VAL A 24 1.61 7.68 -5.03
N THR A 25 2.88 7.47 -4.70
CA THR A 25 3.31 6.93 -3.42
C THR A 25 3.12 7.92 -2.28
N LEU A 26 3.44 9.20 -2.50
CA LEU A 26 3.20 10.27 -1.55
C LEU A 26 1.69 10.43 -1.27
N LEU A 27 0.88 10.52 -2.32
CA LEU A 27 -0.58 10.64 -2.20
C LEU A 27 -1.21 9.45 -1.47
N ALA A 28 -0.72 8.23 -1.75
CA ALA A 28 -1.17 7.03 -1.04
C ALA A 28 -0.78 7.03 0.45
N GLY A 29 0.38 7.59 0.79
CA GLY A 29 0.83 7.79 2.18
C GLY A 29 -0.03 8.80 2.92
N VAL A 30 -0.28 9.95 2.30
CA VAL A 30 -1.17 11.00 2.83
C VAL A 30 -2.58 10.43 3.05
N GLY A 31 -3.18 9.81 2.03
CA GLY A 31 -4.54 9.28 2.11
C GLY A 31 -4.70 8.20 3.18
N ALA A 32 -3.74 7.27 3.29
CA ALA A 32 -3.76 6.25 4.34
C ALA A 32 -3.63 6.84 5.74
N ALA A 33 -2.77 7.86 5.92
CA ALA A 33 -2.62 8.54 7.20
C ALA A 33 -3.87 9.32 7.60
N VAL A 34 -4.51 10.02 6.66
CA VAL A 34 -5.79 10.72 6.89
C VAL A 34 -6.86 9.73 7.34
N ILE A 35 -7.10 8.68 6.55
CA ILE A 35 -8.15 7.69 6.85
C ILE A 35 -7.87 6.98 8.17
N GLY A 36 -6.63 6.55 8.41
CA GLY A 36 -6.24 5.90 9.66
C GLY A 36 -6.40 6.83 10.87
N THR A 37 -6.09 8.10 10.73
CA THR A 37 -6.25 9.09 11.81
C THR A 37 -7.71 9.35 12.16
N PHE A 38 -8.66 9.22 11.23
CA PHE A 38 -10.08 9.24 11.58
C PHE A 38 -10.59 7.90 12.14
N ALA A 39 -10.06 6.78 11.65
CA ALA A 39 -10.54 5.46 12.04
C ALA A 39 -10.00 4.96 13.39
N HIS A 40 -8.78 5.36 13.81
CA HIS A 40 -8.03 4.65 14.85
C HIS A 40 -8.67 4.59 16.25
N ARG A 41 -9.61 5.49 16.58
CA ARG A 41 -10.32 5.48 17.88
C ARG A 41 -11.70 4.83 17.84
N MET A 42 -12.15 4.37 16.67
CA MET A 42 -13.44 3.68 16.57
C MET A 42 -13.43 2.38 17.40
N GLY A 43 -14.41 2.24 18.28
CA GLY A 43 -14.54 1.11 19.21
C GLY A 43 -13.67 1.17 20.46
N ALA A 44 -12.79 2.18 20.60
CA ALA A 44 -11.92 2.33 21.76
C ALA A 44 -12.70 2.58 23.07
N SER A 45 -13.88 3.23 23.00
CA SER A 45 -14.78 3.46 24.14
C SER A 45 -15.48 2.20 24.65
N MET A 46 -15.60 1.16 23.81
CA MET A 46 -16.13 -0.16 24.19
C MET A 46 -15.02 -1.17 24.50
N ASN A 47 -13.77 -0.71 24.61
CA ASN A 47 -12.57 -1.53 24.79
C ASN A 47 -12.30 -2.55 23.65
N ILE A 48 -12.89 -2.33 22.46
CA ILE A 48 -12.70 -3.16 21.26
C ILE A 48 -12.20 -2.24 20.12
N PRO A 49 -10.87 -2.07 19.95
CA PRO A 49 -10.29 -1.07 19.05
C PRO A 49 -10.28 -1.55 17.59
N TYR A 50 -11.45 -1.89 17.04
CA TYR A 50 -11.56 -2.36 15.65
C TYR A 50 -11.10 -1.29 14.65
N GLY A 51 -11.26 -0.01 14.99
CA GLY A 51 -10.77 1.11 14.18
C GLY A 51 -9.26 1.14 14.04
N LEU A 52 -8.53 0.82 15.11
CA LEU A 52 -7.07 0.74 15.11
C LEU A 52 -6.57 -0.41 14.21
N VAL A 53 -7.22 -1.57 14.31
CA VAL A 53 -6.91 -2.73 13.46
C VAL A 53 -7.15 -2.39 11.99
N LEU A 54 -8.31 -1.79 11.68
CA LEU A 54 -8.65 -1.37 10.33
C LEU A 54 -7.65 -0.35 9.79
N ALA A 55 -7.23 0.62 10.62
CA ALA A 55 -6.24 1.62 10.25
C ALA A 55 -4.90 0.98 9.86
N TYR A 56 -4.42 -0.03 10.60
CA TYR A 56 -3.20 -0.75 10.24
C TYR A 56 -3.34 -1.61 8.99
N VAL A 57 -4.51 -2.21 8.74
CA VAL A 57 -4.76 -2.97 7.51
C VAL A 57 -4.69 -2.04 6.29
N ILE A 58 -5.35 -0.88 6.36
CA ILE A 58 -5.33 0.12 5.29
C ILE A 58 -3.90 0.64 5.06
N LEU A 59 -3.21 0.98 6.14
CA LEU A 59 -1.83 1.45 6.06
C LEU A 59 -0.91 0.37 5.46
N GLY A 60 -0.99 -0.86 5.96
CA GLY A 60 -0.18 -1.98 5.50
C GLY A 60 -0.41 -2.31 4.03
N ALA A 61 -1.66 -2.32 3.57
CA ALA A 61 -1.98 -2.49 2.15
C ALA A 61 -1.41 -1.34 1.29
N SER A 62 -1.47 -0.10 1.79
CA SER A 62 -0.90 1.08 1.13
C SER A 62 0.62 1.00 1.04
N THR A 63 1.30 0.62 2.13
CA THR A 63 2.76 0.43 2.20
C THR A 63 3.21 -0.73 1.31
N TRP A 64 2.45 -1.82 1.28
CA TRP A 64 2.71 -2.94 0.37
C TRP A 64 2.70 -2.47 -1.08
N CYS A 65 1.67 -1.70 -1.48
CA CYS A 65 1.58 -1.14 -2.82
C CYS A 65 2.76 -0.20 -3.14
N ALA A 66 3.18 0.63 -2.18
CA ALA A 66 4.34 1.50 -2.33
C ALA A 66 5.64 0.69 -2.55
N ARG A 67 5.83 -0.37 -1.75
CA ARG A 67 6.99 -1.26 -1.85
C ARG A 67 6.99 -2.08 -3.15
N ALA A 68 5.84 -2.57 -3.58
CA ALA A 68 5.72 -3.30 -4.84
C ALA A 68 6.07 -2.42 -6.06
N ARG A 69 5.69 -1.14 -6.04
CA ARG A 69 5.86 -0.19 -7.16
C ARG A 69 7.30 0.32 -7.33
N SER A 70 7.94 0.67 -6.22
CA SER A 70 9.23 1.38 -6.23
C SER A 70 10.25 0.80 -5.25
N GLY A 71 10.00 -0.37 -4.67
CA GLY A 71 10.91 -1.00 -3.72
C GLY A 71 11.05 -0.21 -2.41
N ILE A 72 12.25 -0.22 -1.84
CA ILE A 72 12.54 0.40 -0.55
C ILE A 72 12.39 1.93 -0.62
N SER A 73 12.73 2.57 -1.74
CA SER A 73 12.56 4.02 -1.89
C SER A 73 11.08 4.43 -1.87
N GLY A 74 10.20 3.62 -2.49
CA GLY A 74 8.75 3.81 -2.39
C GLY A 74 8.25 3.71 -0.95
N LEU A 75 8.70 2.69 -0.21
CA LEU A 75 8.35 2.52 1.19
C LEU A 75 8.83 3.71 2.04
N GLY A 76 10.06 4.18 1.84
CA GLY A 76 10.60 5.34 2.57
C GLY A 76 9.81 6.61 2.31
N LEU A 77 9.44 6.88 1.06
CA LEU A 77 8.62 8.04 0.70
C LEU A 77 7.20 7.95 1.28
N HIS A 78 6.63 6.75 1.30
CA HIS A 78 5.32 6.49 1.92
C HIS A 78 5.37 6.72 3.43
N LEU A 79 6.43 6.29 4.10
CA LEU A 79 6.67 6.52 5.52
C LEU A 79 6.80 8.01 5.83
N ILE A 80 7.60 8.75 5.06
CA ILE A 80 7.75 10.20 5.25
C ILE A 80 6.40 10.89 5.08
N ALA A 81 5.70 10.63 3.98
CA ALA A 81 4.41 11.26 3.70
C ALA A 81 3.36 10.93 4.77
N SER A 82 3.18 9.66 5.10
CA SER A 82 2.18 9.22 6.07
C SER A 82 2.49 9.77 7.48
N THR A 83 3.76 9.70 7.91
CA THR A 83 4.17 10.21 9.23
C THR A 83 4.03 11.72 9.32
N ALA A 84 4.47 12.46 8.30
CA ALA A 84 4.33 13.91 8.27
C ALA A 84 2.86 14.34 8.30
N THR A 85 1.98 13.64 7.55
CA THR A 85 0.54 13.90 7.59
C THR A 85 -0.07 13.60 8.95
N ALA A 86 0.23 12.45 9.56
CA ALA A 86 -0.28 12.09 10.88
C ALA A 86 0.17 13.12 11.94
N TRP A 87 1.42 13.56 11.90
CA TRP A 87 1.94 14.59 12.79
C TRP A 87 1.31 15.97 12.56
N MET A 88 1.09 16.38 11.31
CA MET A 88 0.39 17.63 11.02
C MET A 88 -1.04 17.62 11.55
N ILE A 89 -1.76 16.51 11.40
CA ILE A 89 -3.12 16.37 11.95
C ILE A 89 -3.07 16.38 13.48
N ALA A 90 -2.14 15.65 14.09
CA ALA A 90 -1.95 15.61 15.53
C ALA A 90 -1.59 16.97 16.13
N ALA A 91 -0.71 17.74 15.49
CA ALA A 91 -0.32 19.08 15.91
C ALA A 91 -1.47 20.10 15.74
N GLY A 92 -2.29 19.94 14.69
CA GLY A 92 -3.42 20.82 14.41
C GLY A 92 -4.67 20.55 15.25
N SER A 93 -4.69 19.48 16.06
CA SER A 93 -5.90 19.01 16.76
C SER A 93 -5.96 19.29 18.26
N GLY A 94 -5.09 20.17 18.78
CA GLY A 94 -5.30 20.80 20.09
C GLY A 94 -5.20 19.85 21.28
N ASN A 95 -6.27 19.73 22.09
CA ASN A 95 -6.46 18.80 23.22
C ASN A 95 -7.56 17.75 22.92
N ASP A 96 -7.91 17.58 21.64
CA ASP A 96 -9.09 16.83 21.21
C ASP A 96 -8.76 15.37 20.86
N ALA A 97 -9.76 14.62 20.39
CA ALA A 97 -9.73 13.22 20.02
C ALA A 97 -8.64 12.82 19.00
N LEU A 98 -7.86 13.74 18.45
CA LEU A 98 -6.74 13.46 17.55
C LEU A 98 -5.36 13.77 18.18
N THR A 99 -5.33 14.19 19.45
CA THR A 99 -4.09 14.40 20.18
C THR A 99 -3.35 13.10 20.46
N PRO A 100 -2.00 13.11 20.36
CA PRO A 100 -1.17 11.99 20.80
C PRO A 100 -1.30 11.72 22.29
N ILE A 101 -1.66 12.74 23.08
CA ILE A 101 -1.63 12.71 24.54
C ILE A 101 -2.95 12.10 25.03
N GLY A 102 -2.89 10.79 25.28
CA GLY A 102 -3.99 10.01 25.81
C GLY A 102 -4.72 10.70 26.97
N PHE A 103 -6.04 10.51 27.01
CA PHE A 103 -6.85 11.02 28.11
C PHE A 103 -6.40 10.38 29.42
N ASN A 104 -6.00 11.18 30.40
CA ASN A 104 -5.71 10.72 31.75
C ASN A 104 -7.01 10.77 32.56
N SER A 105 -7.74 9.66 32.60
CA SER A 105 -8.92 9.51 33.45
C SER A 105 -8.99 8.08 33.97
N ASP A 106 -9.12 7.92 35.27
CA ASP A 106 -9.26 6.61 35.93
C ASP A 106 -10.57 5.89 35.55
N THR A 107 -11.52 6.59 34.92
CA THR A 107 -12.83 6.04 34.54
C THR A 107 -12.90 5.57 33.08
N MET A 108 -11.84 5.74 32.28
CA MET A 108 -11.88 5.51 30.84
C MET A 108 -11.12 4.23 30.43
N PRO A 109 -11.67 3.37 29.53
CA PRO A 109 -11.01 2.13 29.11
C PRO A 109 -9.62 2.33 28.51
N TYR A 110 -8.72 1.36 28.70
CA TYR A 110 -7.31 1.41 28.26
C TYR A 110 -7.13 1.86 26.80
N PHE A 111 -7.90 1.29 25.88
CA PHE A 111 -7.80 1.64 24.45
C PHE A 111 -8.26 3.06 24.16
N SER A 112 -9.23 3.59 24.91
CA SER A 112 -9.65 4.99 24.76
C SER A 112 -8.52 5.97 25.09
N GLN A 113 -7.68 5.62 26.07
CA GLN A 113 -6.50 6.40 26.44
C GLN A 113 -5.33 6.21 25.48
N LYS A 114 -5.05 4.97 25.06
CA LYS A 114 -3.80 4.64 24.34
C LYS A 114 -3.92 4.53 22.83
N ALA A 115 -5.13 4.56 22.24
CA ALA A 115 -5.31 4.38 20.80
C ALA A 115 -4.48 5.35 19.94
N GLY A 116 -4.36 6.62 20.33
CA GLY A 116 -3.54 7.61 19.60
C GLY A 116 -2.04 7.27 19.59
N TYR A 117 -1.49 6.94 20.77
CA TYR A 117 -0.10 6.48 20.89
C TYR A 117 0.16 5.20 20.10
N LEU A 118 -0.76 4.24 20.22
CA LEU A 118 -0.66 3.00 19.47
C LEU A 118 -0.63 3.30 17.98
N TRP A 119 -1.56 4.12 17.47
CA TRP A 119 -1.61 4.50 16.06
C TRP A 119 -0.30 5.09 15.54
N LEU A 120 0.26 6.08 16.23
CA LEU A 120 1.49 6.77 15.79
C LEU A 120 2.74 5.88 15.85
N ILE A 121 2.86 5.04 16.87
CA ILE A 121 3.99 4.11 16.96
C ILE A 121 3.79 2.96 15.98
N GLY A 122 2.58 2.41 15.94
CA GLY A 122 2.20 1.29 15.11
C GLY A 122 2.34 1.59 13.62
N MET A 123 2.05 2.82 13.17
CA MET A 123 2.23 3.16 11.76
C MET A 123 3.69 3.10 11.32
N ILE A 124 4.64 3.44 12.20
CA ILE A 124 6.08 3.31 11.92
C ILE A 124 6.46 1.83 11.93
N VAL A 125 6.04 1.09 12.97
CA VAL A 125 6.35 -0.33 13.14
C VAL A 125 5.85 -1.16 11.96
N VAL A 126 4.62 -0.95 11.50
CA VAL A 126 4.04 -1.67 10.34
C VAL A 126 4.91 -1.45 9.10
N GLN A 127 5.34 -0.23 8.84
CA GLN A 127 6.15 0.10 7.67
C GLN A 127 7.57 -0.48 7.76
N LEU A 128 8.17 -0.46 8.94
CA LEU A 128 9.45 -1.13 9.19
C LEU A 128 9.33 -2.65 9.05
N ALA A 129 8.24 -3.26 9.51
CA ALA A 129 7.99 -4.69 9.30
C ALA A 129 7.96 -5.02 7.79
N PHE A 130 7.24 -4.21 6.99
CA PHE A 130 7.26 -4.33 5.53
C PHE A 130 8.62 -4.03 4.91
N MET A 131 9.54 -3.33 5.58
CA MET A 131 10.91 -3.13 5.10
C MET A 131 11.75 -4.42 5.21
N PHE A 132 11.61 -5.15 6.32
CA PHE A 132 12.38 -6.37 6.60
C PHE A 132 11.84 -7.63 5.89
N MET A 133 10.60 -7.61 5.39
CA MET A 133 10.06 -8.75 4.65
C MET A 133 10.86 -9.04 3.36
N PRO A 134 10.91 -10.30 2.88
CA PRO A 134 11.61 -10.65 1.65
C PRO A 134 11.08 -9.89 0.41
N PRO A 135 11.96 -9.35 -0.46
CA PRO A 135 11.52 -8.62 -1.67
C PRO A 135 10.65 -9.46 -2.61
N LYS A 136 10.78 -10.79 -2.57
CA LYS A 136 10.01 -11.75 -3.38
C LYS A 136 8.50 -11.63 -3.14
N TRP A 137 8.08 -11.26 -1.93
CA TRP A 137 6.67 -11.16 -1.58
C TRP A 137 5.97 -10.02 -2.30
N PHE A 138 6.70 -8.98 -2.72
CA PHE A 138 6.16 -7.75 -3.32
C PHE A 138 6.28 -7.72 -4.84
N ARG A 139 6.78 -8.80 -5.44
CA ARG A 139 6.92 -8.90 -6.90
C ARG A 139 5.56 -9.22 -7.51
N ILE A 140 5.13 -8.36 -8.42
CA ILE A 140 4.01 -8.63 -9.29
C ILE A 140 4.56 -9.38 -10.51
N GLU A 141 4.24 -10.67 -10.61
CA GLU A 141 4.63 -11.47 -11.77
C GLU A 141 3.85 -11.00 -13.01
N THR A 142 4.58 -10.75 -14.09
CA THR A 142 3.98 -10.53 -15.39
C THR A 142 3.68 -11.87 -16.05
N PRO A 143 2.45 -12.11 -16.53
CA PRO A 143 2.13 -13.27 -17.36
C PRO A 143 3.21 -13.48 -18.42
N LYS A 144 3.81 -14.68 -18.46
CA LYS A 144 4.74 -15.03 -19.55
C LYS A 144 3.96 -14.94 -20.88
N PRO A 145 4.50 -14.27 -21.90
CA PRO A 145 3.91 -14.34 -23.23
C PRO A 145 3.87 -15.82 -23.63
N LYS A 146 2.68 -16.32 -24.00
CA LYS A 146 2.55 -17.67 -24.55
C LYS A 146 3.45 -17.72 -25.79
N THR A 147 4.57 -18.41 -25.70
CA THR A 147 5.46 -18.61 -26.83
C THR A 147 4.66 -19.40 -27.87
N SER A 148 4.45 -18.82 -29.05
CA SER A 148 3.67 -19.38 -30.17
C SER A 148 4.23 -20.69 -30.76
N THR A 149 5.15 -21.35 -30.06
CA THR A 149 5.89 -22.54 -30.52
C THR A 149 5.06 -23.82 -30.49
N GLU A 150 3.76 -23.73 -30.15
CA GLU A 150 2.82 -24.86 -30.23
C GLU A 150 1.80 -24.70 -31.36
N GLN A 151 2.12 -23.92 -32.40
CA GLN A 151 1.51 -24.13 -33.72
C GLN A 151 2.34 -25.24 -34.39
N PRO A 152 1.84 -26.49 -34.47
CA PRO A 152 2.58 -27.55 -35.13
C PRO A 152 2.80 -27.14 -36.58
N VAL A 153 4.06 -27.16 -37.00
CA VAL A 153 4.48 -27.07 -38.41
C VAL A 153 3.96 -28.31 -39.13
N LYS A 154 2.66 -28.34 -39.42
CA LYS A 154 1.98 -29.37 -40.22
C LYS A 154 0.81 -28.71 -40.96
N SER A 155 1.11 -27.86 -41.93
CA SER A 155 0.09 -27.49 -42.94
C SER A 155 0.67 -26.87 -44.23
N LEU A 156 1.99 -26.95 -44.48
CA LEU A 156 2.57 -26.43 -45.73
C LEU A 156 3.38 -27.47 -46.52
N ALA A 157 3.41 -28.74 -46.08
CA ALA A 157 4.14 -29.81 -46.77
C ALA A 157 3.26 -30.70 -47.68
N ASP A 158 1.92 -30.57 -47.62
CA ASP A 158 1.00 -31.40 -48.41
C ASP A 158 0.20 -30.57 -49.42
N LYS A 159 0.88 -29.90 -50.35
CA LYS A 159 0.28 -29.54 -51.63
C LYS A 159 1.05 -30.23 -52.74
N PRO A 160 0.49 -31.26 -53.40
CA PRO A 160 1.09 -31.78 -54.61
C PRO A 160 1.10 -30.67 -55.66
N TYR A 161 2.22 -30.58 -56.39
CA TYR A 161 2.32 -29.76 -57.60
C TYR A 161 1.34 -30.32 -58.63
N GLU A 162 0.13 -29.75 -58.72
CA GLU A 162 -0.69 -29.90 -59.92
C GLU A 162 -0.11 -29.01 -61.02
N GLN A 163 0.16 -29.66 -62.15
CA GLN A 163 0.59 -29.08 -63.42
C GLN A 163 -0.57 -28.41 -64.15
#